data_AF-A0AAN4WUL2-F1
#
_entry.id   AF-A0AAN4WUL2-F1
#
_cell.length_a   1.000
_cell.length_b   1.000
_cell.length_c   1.000
_cell.angle_alpha   90.00
_cell.angle_beta   90.00
_cell.angle_gamma   90.00
#
_symmetry.space_group_name_H-M   'P 1'
#
loop_
_entity.id
_entity.type
_entity.pdbx_description
1 polymer ?
#
loop_
_entity_poly.entity_id
_entity_poly.type
_entity_poly.pdbx_seq_one_letter_code
_entity_poly.pdbx_strand_id
1 'polypeptide(L)'
;MKVEPYLFFDGRCEEALAFYRTALGAEVTALMRFSDSPAPTDASGCAGSAPPPGDKVMHAAFRIGETTLMASDGMNGGQPVFQGMSLSLGPADEAEARRLFAALSEGGQVQVPLSPTFFSPAFGMVADRFGVPWMVVCTPAA
;
A
#
# COMPACT_ATOMS: atom_id res chain seq x y z
N MET A 1 17.71 13.86 1.50
CA MET A 1 17.62 12.49 0.96
C MET A 1 16.46 11.80 1.68
N LYS A 2 15.57 11.09 0.97
CA LYS A 2 14.41 10.38 1.53
C LYS A 2 14.49 8.90 1.15
N VAL A 3 13.96 8.02 2.01
CA VAL A 3 13.72 6.61 1.71
C VAL A 3 12.21 6.43 1.70
N GLU A 4 11.67 5.96 0.57
CA GLU A 4 10.23 5.88 0.33
C GLU A 4 9.87 4.44 -0.05
N PRO A 5 8.84 3.83 0.58
CA PRO A 5 8.44 2.47 0.26
C PRO A 5 7.96 2.34 -1.19
N TYR A 6 8.31 1.24 -1.84
CA TYR A 6 7.81 0.87 -3.17
C TYR A 6 7.09 -0.47 -3.09
N LEU A 7 5.79 -0.48 -3.38
CA LEU A 7 4.92 -1.64 -3.25
C LEU A 7 4.70 -2.32 -4.60
N PHE A 8 4.83 -3.65 -4.65
CA PHE A 8 4.55 -4.42 -5.86
C PHE A 8 3.24 -5.19 -5.66
N PHE A 9 2.18 -4.76 -6.34
CA PHE A 9 0.84 -5.35 -6.24
C PHE A 9 0.58 -6.48 -7.22
N ASP A 10 1.58 -6.79 -8.04
CA ASP A 10 1.59 -7.94 -8.93
C ASP A 10 0.33 -8.04 -9.81
N GLY A 11 -0.16 -6.91 -10.33
CA GLY A 11 -1.32 -6.83 -11.22
C GLY A 11 -2.56 -6.16 -10.65
N ARG A 12 -2.56 -5.80 -9.36
CA ARG A 12 -3.69 -5.20 -8.63
C ARG A 12 -3.43 -3.77 -8.12
N CYS A 13 -2.45 -3.06 -8.66
CA CYS A 13 -2.01 -1.75 -8.20
C CYS A 13 -3.14 -0.71 -8.30
N GLU A 14 -3.85 -0.65 -9.43
CA GLU A 14 -4.93 0.32 -9.61
C GLU A 14 -6.09 0.10 -8.64
N GLU A 15 -6.45 -1.16 -8.36
CA GLU A 15 -7.43 -1.52 -7.32
C GLU A 15 -6.95 -1.07 -5.93
N ALA A 16 -5.68 -1.30 -5.61
CA ALA A 16 -5.09 -0.89 -4.33
C ALA A 16 -5.08 0.62 -4.15
N LEU A 17 -4.71 1.39 -5.17
CA LEU A 17 -4.76 2.85 -5.14
C LEU A 17 -6.19 3.37 -4.93
N ALA A 18 -7.18 2.79 -5.61
CA ALA A 18 -8.58 3.15 -5.42
C ALA A 18 -9.07 2.85 -4.00
N PHE A 19 -8.65 1.73 -3.44
CA PHE A 19 -8.93 1.37 -2.05
C PHE A 19 -8.28 2.37 -1.08
N TYR A 20 -6.99 2.68 -1.22
CA TYR A 20 -6.31 3.62 -0.31
C TYR A 20 -6.83 5.05 -0.41
N ARG A 21 -7.29 5.50 -1.59
CA ARG A 21 -8.01 6.78 -1.72
C ARG A 21 -9.23 6.83 -0.78
N THR A 22 -9.98 5.74 -0.71
CA THR A 22 -11.21 5.66 0.09
C THR A 22 -10.93 5.40 1.56
N ALA A 23 -10.09 4.41 1.87
CA ALA A 23 -9.81 3.95 3.23
C ALA A 23 -8.94 4.94 4.02
N LEU A 24 -7.91 5.48 3.36
CA LEU A 24 -6.82 6.24 4.00
C LEU A 24 -6.76 7.70 3.53
N GLY A 25 -7.64 8.13 2.63
CA GLY A 25 -7.58 9.47 2.04
C GLY A 25 -6.36 9.66 1.14
N ALA A 26 -5.85 8.59 0.52
CA ALA A 26 -4.65 8.67 -0.30
C ALA A 26 -4.84 9.59 -1.52
N GLU A 27 -3.78 10.30 -1.89
CA GLU A 27 -3.73 11.15 -3.07
C GLU A 27 -2.72 10.60 -4.07
N VAL A 28 -3.18 10.14 -5.24
CA VAL A 28 -2.26 9.72 -6.31
C VAL A 28 -1.68 10.95 -7.00
N THR A 29 -0.37 11.07 -6.98
CA THR A 29 0.38 12.21 -7.52
C THR A 29 1.01 11.90 -8.87
N ALA A 30 1.23 10.63 -9.20
CA ALA A 30 1.65 10.17 -10.52
C ALA A 30 1.07 8.78 -10.82
N LEU A 31 0.72 8.56 -12.09
CA LEU A 31 0.29 7.26 -12.61
C LEU A 31 0.81 7.13 -14.04
N MET A 32 1.63 6.11 -14.29
CA MET A 32 2.15 5.76 -15.61
C MET A 32 1.84 4.29 -15.89
N ARG A 33 1.29 4.01 -17.06
CA ARG A 33 0.98 2.65 -17.51
C ARG A 33 2.10 2.10 -18.39
N PHE A 34 2.11 0.78 -18.59
CA PHE A 34 3.05 0.16 -19.53
C PHE A 34 2.86 0.67 -20.96
N SER A 35 1.64 1.04 -21.36
CA SER A 35 1.33 1.66 -22.65
C SER A 35 1.93 3.05 -22.86
N ASP A 36 2.30 3.74 -21.78
CA ASP A 36 2.86 5.10 -21.85
C ASP A 36 4.39 5.07 -22.07
N SER A 37 5.00 3.90 -22.03
CA SER A 37 6.44 3.73 -22.20
C SER A 37 6.89 4.04 -23.63
N PRO A 38 7.87 4.95 -23.83
CA PRO A 38 8.41 5.23 -25.15
C PRO A 38 9.39 4.16 -25.64
N ALA A 39 9.85 3.27 -24.75
CA ALA A 39 10.79 2.20 -25.11
C ALA A 39 10.03 1.03 -25.79
N PRO A 40 10.59 0.42 -26.84
CA PRO A 40 10.08 -0.86 -27.33
C PRO A 40 10.05 -1.81 -26.14
N THR A 41 8.95 -2.52 -25.95
CA THR A 41 8.82 -3.55 -24.93
C THR A 41 9.63 -4.79 -25.29
N ASP A 42 10.91 -4.61 -25.65
CA ASP A 42 11.85 -5.70 -25.60
C ASP A 42 12.07 -6.05 -24.12
N ALA A 43 12.07 -7.33 -23.82
CA ALA A 43 12.03 -7.91 -22.48
C ALA A 43 13.29 -7.64 -21.63
N SER A 44 14.07 -6.61 -21.96
CA SER A 44 15.41 -6.35 -21.42
C SER A 44 15.41 -5.69 -20.04
N GLY A 45 14.32 -5.01 -19.64
CA GLY A 45 14.20 -4.37 -18.31
C GLY A 45 13.56 -5.26 -17.23
N CYS A 46 12.76 -6.25 -17.62
CA CYS A 46 11.99 -7.11 -16.72
C CYS A 46 12.55 -8.54 -16.73
N ALA A 47 13.80 -8.72 -16.27
CA ALA A 47 14.40 -10.02 -15.94
C ALA A 47 14.07 -11.19 -16.91
N GLY A 48 14.09 -10.95 -18.23
CA GLY A 48 13.85 -11.99 -19.25
C GLY A 48 12.39 -12.44 -19.42
N SER A 49 11.42 -11.71 -18.88
CA SER A 49 9.98 -11.99 -19.00
C SER A 49 9.30 -11.04 -19.99
N ALA A 50 8.21 -11.50 -20.62
CA ALA A 50 7.38 -10.62 -21.44
C ALA A 50 6.87 -9.43 -20.59
N PRO A 51 6.76 -8.23 -21.17
CA PRO A 51 6.20 -7.07 -20.48
C PRO A 51 4.79 -7.36 -19.96
N PRO A 52 4.39 -6.82 -18.81
CA PRO A 52 2.99 -6.83 -18.39
C PRO A 52 2.06 -6.21 -19.45
N PRO A 53 0.76 -6.53 -19.43
CA PRO A 53 -0.23 -5.90 -20.29
C PRO A 53 -0.17 -4.37 -20.23
N GLY A 54 -0.40 -3.70 -21.36
CA GLY A 54 -0.19 -2.25 -21.50
C GLY A 54 -1.04 -1.39 -20.54
N ASP A 55 -2.21 -1.88 -20.14
CA ASP A 55 -3.10 -1.22 -19.18
C ASP A 55 -2.59 -1.30 -17.73
N LYS A 56 -1.61 -2.14 -17.42
CA LYS A 56 -1.06 -2.27 -16.07
C LYS A 56 -0.22 -1.06 -15.67
N VAL A 57 -0.17 -0.81 -14.38
CA VAL A 57 0.56 0.30 -13.76
C VAL A 57 2.05 -0.02 -13.77
N MET A 58 2.80 0.68 -14.62
CA MET A 58 4.26 0.64 -14.63
C MET A 58 4.82 1.31 -13.38
N HIS A 59 4.28 2.49 -13.03
CA HIS A 59 4.69 3.25 -11.86
C HIS A 59 3.55 4.14 -11.38
N ALA A 60 3.35 4.18 -10.07
CA ALA A 60 2.51 5.14 -9.40
C ALA A 60 3.27 5.76 -8.23
N ALA A 61 2.99 7.03 -7.97
CA ALA A 61 3.34 7.70 -6.72
C ALA A 61 2.06 8.20 -6.07
N PHE A 62 1.95 8.06 -4.76
CA PHE A 62 0.80 8.52 -3.99
C PHE A 62 1.21 8.93 -2.58
N ARG A 63 0.35 9.70 -1.93
CA ARG A 63 0.59 10.24 -0.59
C ARG A 63 -0.51 9.80 0.37
N ILE A 64 -0.13 9.41 1.58
CA ILE A 64 -1.04 9.24 2.73
C ILE A 64 -0.52 10.16 3.83
N GLY A 65 -1.32 11.15 4.23
CA GLY A 65 -0.83 12.21 5.12
C GLY A 65 0.35 12.95 4.48
N GLU A 66 1.53 12.96 5.11
CA GLU A 66 2.75 13.56 4.54
C GLU A 66 3.70 12.54 3.90
N THR A 67 3.38 11.25 3.99
CA THR A 67 4.24 10.16 3.54
C THR A 67 4.00 9.85 2.07
N THR A 68 5.06 9.91 1.27
CA THR A 68 5.07 9.40 -0.10
C THR A 68 5.25 7.89 -0.10
N LEU A 69 4.46 7.20 -0.91
CA LEU A 69 4.65 5.81 -1.29
C LEU A 69 4.66 5.70 -2.81
N MET A 70 5.34 4.67 -3.30
CA MET A 70 5.33 4.30 -4.71
C MET A 70 4.76 2.91 -4.88
N ALA A 71 4.26 2.61 -6.07
CA ALA A 71 3.74 1.29 -6.39
C ALA A 71 3.85 0.93 -7.88
N SER A 72 3.81 -0.35 -8.19
CA SER A 72 3.58 -0.86 -9.55
C SER A 72 2.92 -2.23 -9.54
N ASP A 73 2.48 -2.66 -10.73
CA ASP A 73 2.00 -4.01 -10.97
C ASP A 73 3.13 -5.05 -11.11
N GLY A 74 4.39 -4.65 -11.00
CA GLY A 74 5.52 -5.59 -11.07
C GLY A 74 5.47 -6.45 -12.34
N MET A 75 5.53 -7.78 -12.17
CA MET A 75 5.47 -8.76 -13.26
C MET A 75 4.04 -9.24 -13.58
N ASN A 76 3.02 -8.74 -12.88
CA ASN A 76 1.62 -9.09 -13.08
C ASN A 76 1.34 -10.62 -12.97
N GLY A 77 1.97 -11.29 -12.01
CA GLY A 77 1.76 -12.70 -11.67
C GLY A 77 0.50 -12.99 -10.85
N GLY A 78 -0.19 -11.96 -10.34
CA GLY A 78 -1.42 -12.04 -9.57
C GLY A 78 -1.27 -12.48 -8.12
N GLN A 79 -0.04 -12.62 -7.60
CA GLN A 79 0.25 -13.08 -6.24
C GLN A 79 1.27 -12.16 -5.57
N PRO A 80 0.87 -10.96 -5.11
CA PRO A 80 1.78 -10.08 -4.40
C PRO A 80 2.22 -10.70 -3.08
N VAL A 81 3.51 -10.55 -2.74
CA VAL A 81 4.10 -11.05 -1.50
C VAL A 81 4.73 -9.89 -0.74
N PHE A 82 4.18 -9.58 0.43
CA PHE A 82 4.72 -8.58 1.35
C PHE A 82 5.26 -9.26 2.61
N GLN A 83 6.58 -9.32 2.76
CA GLN A 83 7.25 -9.99 3.88
C GLN A 83 8.43 -9.17 4.41
N GLY A 84 8.71 -9.28 5.70
CA GLY A 84 9.85 -8.63 6.34
C GLY A 84 9.69 -7.12 6.61
N MET A 85 8.54 -6.53 6.28
CA MET A 85 8.22 -5.13 6.58
C MET A 85 6.73 -4.94 6.89
N SER A 86 6.38 -3.81 7.51
CA SER A 86 5.00 -3.33 7.67
C SER A 86 4.95 -1.81 7.55
N LEU A 87 3.83 -1.29 7.07
CA LEU A 87 3.56 0.15 7.04
C LEU A 87 2.86 0.55 8.34
N SER A 88 3.33 1.60 9.00
CA SER A 88 2.76 2.05 10.27
C SER A 88 1.96 3.34 10.08
N LEU A 89 0.72 3.35 10.56
CA LEU A 89 -0.14 4.53 10.64
C LEU A 89 -0.12 5.09 12.07
N GLY A 90 0.11 6.39 12.19
CA GLY A 90 0.03 7.16 13.43
C GLY A 90 -1.21 8.05 13.44
N PRO A 91 -2.41 7.52 13.76
CA PRO A 91 -3.62 8.31 13.88
C PRO A 91 -3.50 9.36 14.99
N ALA A 92 -4.24 10.46 14.86
CA ALA A 92 -4.23 11.54 15.84
C ALA A 92 -4.89 11.14 17.17
N ASP A 93 -5.87 10.22 17.13
CA ASP A 93 -6.60 9.75 18.30
C ASP A 93 -7.15 8.32 18.12
N GLU A 94 -7.77 7.79 19.17
CA GLU A 94 -8.40 6.45 19.16
C GLU A 94 -9.55 6.32 18.14
N ALA A 95 -10.28 7.40 17.88
CA ALA A 95 -11.43 7.36 16.96
C ALA A 95 -10.93 7.20 15.52
N GLU A 96 -9.89 7.95 15.14
CA GLU A 96 -9.21 7.78 13.86
C GLU A 96 -8.54 6.41 13.76
N ALA A 97 -7.90 5.92 14.83
CA ALA A 97 -7.32 4.58 14.87
C ALA A 97 -8.37 3.49 14.55
N ARG A 98 -9.55 3.56 15.19
CA ARG A 98 -10.67 2.63 14.94
C ARG A 98 -11.18 2.73 13.50
N ARG A 99 -11.32 3.95 12.96
CA ARG A 99 -11.77 4.18 11.58
C ARG A 99 -10.80 3.57 10.57
N LEU A 100 -9.50 3.87 10.69
CA LEU A 100 -8.47 3.38 9.77
C LEU A 100 -8.34 1.85 9.85
N PHE A 101 -8.32 1.30 11.07
CA PHE A 101 -8.22 -0.14 11.29
C PHE A 101 -9.42 -0.89 10.70
N ALA A 102 -10.65 -0.38 10.90
CA ALA A 102 -11.84 -0.98 10.34
C ALA A 102 -11.82 -0.97 8.81
N ALA A 103 -11.43 0.17 8.20
CA ALA A 103 -11.34 0.28 6.74
C ALA A 103 -10.30 -0.69 6.15
N LEU A 104 -9.12 -0.80 6.77
CA LEU A 104 -8.07 -1.74 6.35
C LEU A 104 -8.46 -3.21 6.55
N SER A 105 -9.30 -3.50 7.54
CA SER A 105 -9.79 -4.85 7.83
C SER A 105 -10.86 -5.32 6.86
N GLU A 106 -11.47 -4.44 6.08
CA GLU A 106 -12.52 -4.80 5.13
C GLU A 106 -11.97 -5.68 4.01
N GLY A 107 -12.29 -6.98 4.05
CA GLY A 107 -11.74 -7.98 3.14
C GLY A 107 -10.26 -8.32 3.38
N GLY A 108 -9.68 -7.79 4.46
CA GLY A 108 -8.33 -8.11 4.91
C GLY A 108 -8.31 -9.22 5.97
N GLN A 109 -7.14 -9.44 6.55
CA GLN A 109 -6.90 -10.39 7.62
C GLN A 109 -6.35 -9.66 8.86
N VAL A 110 -7.18 -9.58 9.90
CA VAL A 110 -6.75 -9.09 11.21
C VAL A 110 -5.73 -10.07 11.81
N GLN A 111 -4.52 -9.58 12.07
CA GLN A 111 -3.43 -10.35 12.68
C GLN A 111 -3.41 -10.13 14.19
N VAL A 112 -3.59 -8.87 14.62
CA VAL A 112 -3.76 -8.47 16.01
C VAL A 112 -4.95 -7.51 16.09
N PRO A 113 -6.03 -7.86 16.81
CA PRO A 113 -7.18 -6.97 16.98
C PRO A 113 -6.77 -5.63 17.60
N LEU A 114 -7.44 -4.56 17.20
CA LEU A 114 -7.20 -3.23 17.76
C LEU A 114 -7.63 -3.19 19.23
N SER A 115 -6.67 -2.99 20.14
CA SER A 115 -6.91 -2.87 21.57
C SER A 115 -5.90 -1.95 22.25
N PRO A 116 -6.17 -1.45 23.46
CA PRO A 116 -5.16 -0.78 24.26
C PRO A 116 -4.00 -1.71 24.62
N THR A 117 -2.79 -1.18 24.70
CA THR A 117 -1.57 -1.85 25.16
C THR A 117 -0.83 -0.96 26.16
N PHE A 118 0.25 -1.47 26.77
CA PHE A 118 1.02 -0.69 27.74
C PHE A 118 1.69 0.57 27.15
N PHE A 119 1.82 0.65 25.82
CA PHE A 119 2.50 1.76 25.12
C PHE A 119 1.57 2.57 24.21
N SER A 120 0.30 2.16 24.06
CA SER A 120 -0.62 2.81 23.12
C SER A 120 -2.07 2.63 23.59
N PRO A 121 -2.91 3.69 23.57
CA PRO A 121 -4.35 3.56 23.79
C PRO A 121 -5.04 2.70 22.71
N ALA A 122 -4.48 2.58 21.51
CA ALA A 122 -5.02 1.73 20.45
C ALA A 122 -3.89 1.22 19.53
N PHE A 123 -3.60 -0.08 19.63
CA PHE A 123 -2.64 -0.79 18.79
C PHE A 123 -3.31 -1.98 18.10
N GLY A 124 -3.01 -2.21 16.82
CA GLY A 124 -3.50 -3.35 16.07
C GLY A 124 -2.69 -3.60 14.79
N MET A 125 -2.80 -4.81 14.25
CA MET A 125 -2.15 -5.22 13.01
C MET A 125 -3.13 -5.92 12.08
N VAL A 126 -3.08 -5.55 10.80
CA VAL A 126 -3.95 -6.09 9.76
C VAL A 126 -3.20 -6.18 8.44
N ALA A 127 -3.31 -7.32 7.76
CA ALA A 127 -2.99 -7.38 6.34
C ALA A 127 -4.24 -6.96 5.57
N ASP A 128 -4.16 -5.95 4.71
CA ASP A 128 -5.34 -5.52 3.93
C ASP A 128 -5.74 -6.55 2.86
N ARG A 129 -6.79 -6.27 2.08
CA ARG A 129 -7.27 -7.18 1.01
C ARG A 129 -6.29 -7.42 -0.15
N PHE A 130 -5.17 -6.71 -0.17
CA PHE A 130 -4.07 -6.90 -1.11
C PHE A 130 -2.86 -7.61 -0.45
N GLY A 131 -2.94 -7.88 0.85
CA GLY A 131 -1.91 -8.53 1.64
C GLY A 131 -0.86 -7.57 2.22
N VAL A 132 -1.02 -6.25 2.07
CA VAL A 132 -0.05 -5.29 2.64
C VAL A 132 -0.21 -5.29 4.17
N PRO A 133 0.85 -5.56 4.94
CA PRO A 133 0.78 -5.54 6.40
C PRO A 133 0.84 -4.11 6.94
N TRP A 134 -0.17 -3.75 7.72
CA TRP A 134 -0.34 -2.47 8.37
C TRP A 134 -0.31 -2.60 9.89
N MET A 135 0.40 -1.67 10.54
CA MET A 135 0.30 -1.41 11.98
C MET A 135 -0.48 -0.12 12.18
N VAL A 136 -1.48 -0.12 13.06
CA VAL A 136 -2.15 1.10 13.52
C VAL A 136 -1.70 1.34 14.95
N VAL A 137 -1.00 2.45 15.19
CA VAL A 137 -0.41 2.76 16.49
C VAL A 137 -0.79 4.18 16.88
N CYS A 138 -1.83 4.33 17.70
CA CYS A 138 -2.16 5.63 18.28
C CYS A 138 -1.16 5.94 19.38
N THR A 139 -0.33 6.97 19.23
CA THR A 139 0.49 7.45 20.35
C THR A 139 -0.36 8.33 21.27
N PRO A 140 -0.18 8.28 22.59
CA PRO A 140 -0.82 9.23 23.49
C PRO A 140 -0.50 10.66 23.06
N ALA A 141 -1.48 11.57 23.15
CA ALA A 141 -1.21 12.99 23.03
C ALA A 141 -0.22 13.40 24.14
N ALA A 142 0.79 14.20 23.77
CA ALA A 142 1.77 14.76 24.71
C ALA A 142 1.13 15.74 25.70
#